data_AF-Q4TD66-F1
#
_entry.id   AF-Q4TD66-F1
#
_cell.length_a   1.000
_cell.length_b   1.000
_cell.length_c   1.000
_cell.angle_alpha   90.00
_cell.angle_beta   90.00
_cell.angle_gamma   90.00
#
_symmetry.space_group_name_H-M   'P 1'
#
loop_
_entity.id
_entity.type
_entity.pdbx_description
1 polymer ?
#
loop_
_entity_poly.entity_id
_entity_poly.type
_entity_poly.pdbx_seq_one_letter_code
_entity_poly.pdbx_strand_id
1 'polypeptide(L)'
;PPPTEECPLSPGTDSRTSAHKDRIAALERQLNIELKVKQGVENMIPVYSNGSTKDKKMLQTAQQMLQDSKTKIDIIRMQIRKAMQANEQSDDTQGE
;
A
#
# COMPACT_ATOMS: atom_id res chain seq x y z
N PRO A 1 3.93 22.81 -46.98
CA PRO A 1 4.54 22.10 -45.83
C PRO A 1 5.45 23.06 -45.03
N PRO A 2 5.75 22.77 -43.74
CA PRO A 2 5.35 23.60 -42.58
C PRO A 2 6.56 24.14 -41.77
N PRO A 3 6.40 24.63 -40.52
CA PRO A 3 6.22 23.77 -39.32
C PRO A 3 5.05 24.23 -38.43
N THR A 4 4.12 23.38 -37.97
CA THR A 4 4.18 22.57 -36.73
C THR A 4 4.91 23.25 -35.58
N GLU A 5 4.25 24.23 -34.94
CA GLU A 5 4.57 24.61 -33.57
C GLU A 5 4.13 23.46 -32.66
N GLU A 6 5.08 22.58 -32.34
CA GLU A 6 4.96 21.66 -31.23
C GLU A 6 4.86 22.48 -29.94
N CYS A 7 3.70 22.42 -29.28
CA CYS A 7 3.58 22.85 -27.90
C CYS A 7 4.64 22.13 -27.05
N PRO A 8 5.44 22.85 -26.24
CA PRO A 8 6.50 22.22 -25.46
C PRO A 8 5.85 21.42 -24.33
N LEU A 9 5.94 20.09 -24.42
CA LEU A 9 5.65 19.19 -23.32
C LEU A 9 6.52 19.60 -22.12
N SER A 10 5.88 20.14 -21.09
CA SER A 10 6.57 20.58 -19.86
C SER A 10 7.23 19.37 -19.18
N PRO A 11 8.54 19.41 -18.86
CA PRO A 11 9.26 18.30 -18.20
C PRO A 11 8.75 17.91 -16.80
N GLY A 12 7.78 18.65 -16.25
CA GLY A 12 7.25 18.44 -14.89
C GLY A 12 6.19 17.34 -14.79
N THR A 13 5.46 17.03 -15.88
CA THR A 13 4.33 16.09 -15.86
C THR A 13 4.81 14.64 -15.83
N ASP A 14 5.85 14.31 -16.60
CA ASP A 14 6.45 12.97 -16.63
C ASP A 14 7.14 12.60 -15.30
N SER A 15 7.82 13.56 -14.68
CA SER A 15 8.51 13.34 -13.40
C SER A 15 7.55 13.22 -12.21
N ARG A 16 6.41 13.94 -12.26
CA ARG A 16 5.35 13.82 -11.24
C ARG A 16 4.64 12.48 -11.34
N THR A 17 4.31 12.04 -12.55
CA THR A 17 3.65 10.74 -12.78
C THR A 17 4.59 9.57 -12.46
N SER A 18 5.90 9.69 -12.72
CA SER A 18 6.88 8.66 -12.32
C SER A 18 6.98 8.53 -10.79
N ALA A 19 7.12 9.65 -10.07
CA ALA A 19 7.15 9.64 -8.60
C ALA A 19 5.85 9.07 -7.98
N HIS A 20 4.72 9.28 -8.66
CA HIS A 20 3.44 8.72 -8.27
C HIS A 20 3.41 7.19 -8.40
N LYS A 21 3.86 6.67 -9.55
CA LYS A 21 3.99 5.22 -9.81
C LYS A 21 4.93 4.56 -8.81
N ASP A 22 6.07 5.18 -8.51
CA ASP A 22 7.03 4.67 -7.53
C ASP A 22 6.43 4.56 -6.12
N ARG A 23 5.62 5.56 -5.72
CA ARG A 23 4.91 5.54 -4.45
C ARG A 23 3.90 4.40 -4.37
N ILE A 24 3.11 4.18 -5.42
CA ILE A 24 2.16 3.06 -5.48
C ILE A 24 2.93 1.72 -5.39
N ALA A 25 3.98 1.54 -6.19
CA ALA A 25 4.79 0.32 -6.18
C ALA A 25 5.44 0.05 -4.81
N ALA A 26 5.84 1.10 -4.08
CA ALA A 26 6.34 0.97 -2.72
C ALA A 26 5.24 0.51 -1.74
N LEU A 27 4.03 1.06 -1.83
CA LEU A 27 2.89 0.66 -1.01
C LEU A 27 2.45 -0.79 -1.30
N GLU A 28 2.47 -1.22 -2.56
CA GLU A 28 2.16 -2.60 -2.93
C GLU A 28 3.18 -3.60 -2.36
N ARG A 29 4.47 -3.24 -2.36
CA ARG A 29 5.51 -4.03 -1.70
C ARG A 29 5.25 -4.15 -0.19
N GLN A 30 4.90 -3.05 0.49
CA GLN A 30 4.52 -3.08 1.91
C GLN A 30 3.28 -3.93 2.17
N LEU A 31 2.27 -3.82 1.31
CA LEU A 31 1.05 -4.63 1.40
C LEU A 31 1.36 -6.13 1.34
N ASN A 32 2.24 -6.55 0.41
CA ASN A 32 2.64 -7.95 0.28
C ASN A 32 3.39 -8.45 1.53
N ILE A 33 4.25 -7.62 2.12
CA ILE A 33 4.93 -7.95 3.38
C ILE A 33 3.92 -8.18 4.50
N GLU A 34 2.98 -7.25 4.72
CA GLU A 34 2.00 -7.38 5.80
C GLU A 34 1.02 -8.55 5.56
N LEU A 35 0.70 -8.88 4.29
CA LEU A 35 -0.06 -10.10 3.95
C LEU A 35 0.70 -11.38 4.33
N LYS A 36 2.01 -11.43 4.07
CA LYS A 36 2.86 -12.57 4.48
C LYS A 36 2.98 -12.67 5.99
N VAL A 37 3.09 -11.53 6.70
CA VAL A 37 3.07 -11.49 8.17
C VAL A 37 1.74 -12.03 8.69
N LYS A 38 0.60 -11.53 8.18
CA LYS A 38 -0.75 -12.01 8.55
C LYS A 38 -0.85 -13.52 8.38
N GLN A 39 -0.45 -14.05 7.21
CA GLN A 39 -0.49 -15.49 6.94
C GLN A 39 0.42 -16.29 7.88
N GLY A 40 1.64 -15.80 8.12
CA GLY A 40 2.58 -16.44 9.03
C GLY A 40 2.00 -16.54 10.45
N VAL A 41 1.37 -15.48 10.94
CA VAL A 41 0.72 -15.47 12.25
C VAL A 41 -0.50 -16.40 12.27
N GLU A 42 -1.35 -16.38 11.25
CA GLU A 42 -2.51 -17.28 11.12
C GLU A 42 -2.10 -18.75 11.14
N ASN A 43 -0.98 -19.11 10.51
CA ASN A 43 -0.44 -20.47 10.54
C ASN A 43 0.14 -20.85 11.91
N MET A 44 0.61 -19.87 12.69
CA MET A 44 1.20 -20.09 14.01
C MET A 44 0.14 -20.20 15.12
N ILE A 45 -1.01 -19.53 15.00
CA ILE A 45 -2.07 -19.53 16.02
C ILE A 45 -2.49 -20.95 16.47
N PRO A 46 -2.76 -21.91 15.57
CA PRO A 46 -3.14 -23.27 15.96
C PRO A 46 -2.13 -23.98 16.86
N VAL A 47 -0.84 -23.65 16.73
CA VAL A 47 0.25 -24.23 17.54
C VAL A 47 0.06 -23.90 19.03
N TYR A 48 -0.55 -22.76 19.35
CA TYR A 48 -0.71 -22.28 20.73
C TYR A 48 -2.10 -22.54 21.32
N SER A 49 -3.07 -23.00 20.52
CA SER A 49 -4.48 -23.13 20.91
C SER A 49 -4.77 -24.22 21.95
N ASN A 50 -3.91 -25.23 22.08
CA ASN A 50 -4.15 -26.43 22.91
C ASN A 50 -3.18 -26.56 24.10
N GLY A 51 -2.45 -25.50 24.44
CA GLY A 51 -1.30 -25.57 25.34
C GLY A 51 -1.51 -25.08 26.78
N SER A 52 -0.39 -25.08 27.53
CA SER A 52 -0.23 -24.63 28.91
C SER A 52 -0.47 -23.12 29.08
N THR A 53 -0.39 -22.59 30.31
CA THR A 53 -0.50 -21.14 30.60
C THR A 53 0.52 -20.29 29.83
N LYS A 54 1.71 -20.83 29.50
CA LYS A 54 2.68 -20.16 28.63
C LYS A 54 2.16 -20.02 27.19
N ASP A 55 1.51 -21.06 26.68
CA ASP A 55 0.95 -21.08 25.33
C ASP A 55 -0.23 -20.10 25.21
N LYS A 56 -1.01 -19.90 26.27
CA LYS A 56 -2.05 -18.85 26.31
C LYS A 56 -1.48 -17.43 26.11
N LYS A 57 -0.33 -17.10 26.71
CA LYS A 57 0.32 -15.78 26.51
C LYS A 57 0.85 -15.62 25.09
N MET A 58 1.43 -16.68 24.53
CA MET A 58 1.88 -16.70 23.14
C MET A 58 0.70 -16.56 22.17
N LEU A 59 -0.41 -17.26 22.43
CA LEU A 59 -1.64 -17.15 21.66
C LEU A 59 -2.18 -15.71 21.67
N GLN A 60 -2.24 -15.06 22.83
CA GLN A 60 -2.67 -13.67 22.94
C GLN A 60 -1.77 -12.73 22.12
N THR A 61 -0.46 -12.95 22.16
CA THR A 61 0.51 -12.16 21.39
C THR A 61 0.31 -12.38 19.89
N ALA A 62 0.14 -13.63 19.45
CA ALA A 62 -0.15 -13.96 18.06
C ALA A 62 -1.47 -13.34 17.59
N GLN A 63 -2.51 -13.37 18.42
CA GLN A 63 -3.79 -12.72 18.11
C GLN A 63 -3.66 -11.20 17.98
N GLN A 64 -2.88 -10.55 18.86
CA GLN A 64 -2.62 -9.12 18.76
C GLN A 64 -1.86 -8.79 17.47
N MET A 65 -0.79 -9.53 17.15
CA MET A 65 -0.05 -9.36 15.90
C MET A 65 -0.93 -9.59 14.66
N LEU A 66 -1.87 -10.52 14.73
CA LEU A 66 -2.85 -10.74 13.66
C LEU A 66 -3.75 -9.52 13.49
N GLN A 67 -4.23 -8.94 14.59
CA GLN A 67 -5.05 -7.74 14.54
C GLN A 67 -4.27 -6.55 13.98
N ASP A 68 -3.04 -6.35 14.44
CA ASP A 68 -2.17 -5.25 14.00
C ASP A 68 -1.86 -5.35 12.50
N SER A 69 -1.51 -6.55 12.01
CA SER A 69 -1.25 -6.76 10.57
C SER A 69 -2.50 -6.53 9.71
N LYS A 70 -3.69 -6.92 10.16
CA LYS A 70 -4.96 -6.61 9.48
C LYS A 70 -5.19 -5.09 9.39
N THR A 71 -5.03 -4.38 10.50
CA THR A 71 -5.19 -2.92 10.52
C THR A 71 -4.20 -2.23 9.58
N LYS A 72 -2.94 -2.67 9.55
CA LYS A 72 -1.93 -2.14 8.61
C LYS A 72 -2.31 -2.39 7.15
N ILE A 73 -2.79 -3.59 6.82
CA ILE A 73 -3.27 -3.93 5.47
C ILE A 73 -4.36 -2.95 5.02
N ASP A 74 -5.34 -2.67 5.88
CA ASP A 74 -6.44 -1.76 5.55
C ASP A 74 -5.94 -0.32 5.34
N ILE A 75 -5.02 0.14 6.17
CA ILE A 75 -4.38 1.45 6.03
C ILE A 75 -3.61 1.54 4.70
N ILE A 76 -2.80 0.54 4.36
CA ILE A 76 -2.00 0.53 3.13
C ILE A 76 -2.92 0.50 1.89
N ARG A 77 -3.96 -0.34 1.90
CA ARG A 77 -4.98 -0.37 0.83
C ARG A 77 -5.68 0.97 0.65
N MET A 78 -6.00 1.65 1.76
CA MET A 78 -6.55 3.00 1.70
C MET A 78 -5.56 3.99 1.08
N GLN A 79 -4.27 3.92 1.43
CA GLN A 79 -3.25 4.79 0.86
C GLN A 79 -3.05 4.56 -0.64
N ILE A 80 -3.09 3.30 -1.11
CA ILE A 80 -3.03 2.97 -2.54
C ILE A 80 -4.21 3.62 -3.28
N ARG A 81 -5.45 3.42 -2.80
CA ARG A 81 -6.64 4.04 -3.40
C ARG A 81 -6.56 5.57 -3.43
N LYS A 82 -6.05 6.19 -2.38
CA LYS A 82 -5.85 7.65 -2.32
C LYS A 82 -4.77 8.12 -3.29
N ALA A 83 -3.67 7.37 -3.41
CA ALA A 83 -2.64 7.66 -4.40
C ALA A 83 -3.25 7.60 -5.80
N MET A 84 -3.89 6.51 -6.18
CA MET A 84 -4.49 6.37 -7.52
C MET A 84 -5.38 7.55 -7.92
N GLN A 85 -6.26 8.01 -7.04
CA GLN A 85 -7.13 9.19 -7.28
C GLN A 85 -6.35 10.51 -7.40
N ALA A 86 -5.26 10.66 -6.65
CA ALA A 86 -4.44 11.89 -6.69
C ALA A 86 -3.67 12.07 -8.01
N ASN A 87 -3.55 11.02 -8.83
CA ASN A 87 -3.02 11.12 -10.20
C ASN A 87 -4.08 11.62 -11.20
N GLU A 88 -5.37 11.42 -10.91
CA GLU A 88 -6.50 11.80 -11.76
C GLU A 88 -6.94 13.26 -11.52
N GLN A 89 -6.80 13.77 -10.28
CA GLN A 89 -7.24 15.13 -9.91
C GLN A 89 -6.33 16.27 -10.43
N SER A 90 -5.17 15.96 -11.02
CA SER A 90 -4.18 16.95 -11.46
C SER A 90 -4.31 17.41 -12.91
N ASP A 91 -5.26 16.86 -13.68
CA ASP A 91 -5.52 17.24 -15.09
C ASP A 91 -6.60 18.33 -15.25
N ASP A 92 -7.38 18.65 -14.21
CA ASP A 92 -8.54 19.55 -14.30
C ASP A 92 -8.27 21.01 -13.84
N THR A 93 -7.02 21.45 -13.69
CA THR A 93 -6.72 22.84 -13.21
C THR A 93 -5.76 23.61 -14.11
N GLN A 94 -5.87 23.44 -15.43
CA GLN A 94 -5.23 24.33 -16.40
C GLN A 94 -6.19 24.62 -17.56
N GLY A 95 -7.20 25.45 -17.29
CA GLY A 95 -8.24 25.82 -18.26
C GLY A 95 -9.01 27.07 -17.84
N GLU A 96 -8.31 28.18 -17.65
CA GLU A 96 -8.84 29.54 -17.87
C GLU A 96 -7.83 30.34 -18.70
#